data_AF-A0A834MBZ0-F1
#
_entry.id   AF-A0A834MBZ0-F1
#
_cell.length_a   1.000
_cell.length_b   1.000
_cell.length_c   1.000
_cell.angle_alpha   90.00
_cell.angle_beta   90.00
_cell.angle_gamma   90.00
#
_symmetry.space_group_name_H-M   'P 1'
#
loop_
_entity.id
_entity.type
_entity.pdbx_description
1 polymer ?
#
loop_
_entity_poly.entity_id
_entity_poly.type
_entity_poly.pdbx_seq_one_letter_code
_entity_poly.pdbx_strand_id
1 'polypeptide(L)'
;MKQQGTNLFHNPVSPNECNFSLWKMPDSLPITRPVPDNQKGLDCKLADLPECNIGQICIRKSGKTEIRIGSVTYDLECDDLKRISHQVVAGVKREINSSVDITELGSIQQGFNVIPSWEHIVKNLK
;
A
#
# COMPACT_ATOMS: atom_id res chain seq x y z
N MET A 1 0.89 -6.32 45.51
CA MET A 1 1.13 -6.63 44.08
C MET A 1 0.81 -5.38 43.27
N LYS A 2 1.83 -4.67 42.77
CA LYS A 2 1.65 -3.46 41.94
C LYS A 2 1.67 -3.89 40.47
N GLN A 3 0.60 -3.59 39.75
CA GLN A 3 0.55 -3.72 38.30
C GLN A 3 1.46 -2.64 37.68
N GLN A 4 2.48 -3.05 36.93
CA GLN A 4 3.24 -2.14 36.08
C GLN A 4 2.59 -2.15 34.70
N GLY A 5 2.00 -1.02 34.32
CA GLY A 5 1.47 -0.79 32.99
C GLY A 5 2.60 -0.88 31.96
N THR A 6 2.39 -1.67 30.93
CA THR A 6 3.27 -1.73 29.77
C THR A 6 3.13 -0.43 29.01
N ASN A 7 4.07 0.49 29.23
CA ASN A 7 4.30 1.61 28.34
C ASN A 7 4.66 1.05 26.96
N LEU A 8 3.73 1.22 26.01
CA LEU A 8 4.00 1.05 24.59
C LEU A 8 4.97 2.16 24.20
N PHE A 9 6.25 1.82 24.11
CA PHE A 9 7.30 2.72 23.65
C PHE A 9 7.00 3.12 22.20
N HIS A 10 6.43 4.30 21.99
CA HIS A 10 6.66 5.06 20.77
C HIS A 10 8.11 5.54 20.83
N ASN A 11 8.99 4.82 20.15
CA ASN A 11 10.32 5.34 19.88
C ASN A 11 10.14 6.57 18.96
N PRO A 12 10.73 7.72 19.30
CA PRO A 12 10.72 8.88 18.41
C PRO A 12 11.50 8.50 17.14
N VAL A 13 10.81 8.50 16.01
CA VAL A 13 11.40 8.27 14.69
C VAL A 13 12.47 9.34 14.45
N SER A 14 13.69 8.93 14.16
CA SER A 14 14.74 9.86 13.78
C SER A 14 14.31 10.56 12.47
N PRO A 15 14.49 11.88 12.31
CA PRO A 15 13.97 12.63 11.16
C PRO A 15 14.55 12.21 9.79
N ASN A 16 15.49 11.24 9.78
CA ASN A 16 16.14 10.71 8.58
C ASN A 16 15.78 9.23 8.29
N GLU A 17 14.96 8.57 9.11
CA GLU A 17 14.49 7.22 8.83
C GLU A 17 13.32 7.24 7.83
N CYS A 18 13.53 6.61 6.68
CA CYS A 18 12.44 6.38 5.73
C CYS A 18 11.46 5.35 6.33
N ASN A 19 10.27 5.83 6.67
CA ASN A 19 9.18 4.97 7.15
C ASN A 19 8.46 4.34 5.96
N PHE A 20 8.61 3.03 5.80
CA PHE A 20 7.87 2.30 4.78
C PHE A 20 6.58 1.71 5.35
N SER A 21 5.57 1.63 4.50
CA SER A 21 4.34 0.92 4.76
C SER A 21 4.11 -0.11 3.65
N LEU A 22 3.54 -1.26 4.02
CA LEU A 22 3.23 -2.33 3.09
C LEU A 22 1.74 -2.27 2.75
N TRP A 23 1.41 -2.17 1.47
CA TRP A 23 0.03 -2.07 1.00
C TRP A 23 -0.32 -3.29 0.16
N LYS A 24 -1.30 -4.05 0.60
CA LYS A 24 -1.90 -5.12 -0.18
C LYS A 24 -3.01 -4.54 -1.04
N MET A 25 -2.73 -4.43 -2.33
CA MET A 25 -3.65 -3.90 -3.33
C MET A 25 -4.60 -4.98 -3.85
N PRO A 26 -5.78 -4.61 -4.37
CA PRO A 26 -6.64 -5.53 -5.12
C PRO A 26 -5.93 -6.06 -6.37
N ASP A 27 -6.35 -7.24 -6.84
CA ASP A 27 -5.76 -7.91 -8.01
C ASP A 27 -5.88 -7.09 -9.31
N SER A 28 -6.92 -6.24 -9.39
CA SER A 28 -7.22 -5.37 -10.52
C SER A 28 -7.67 -3.98 -10.04
N LEU A 29 -7.22 -2.95 -10.73
CA LEU A 29 -7.62 -1.56 -10.54
C LEU A 29 -8.61 -1.12 -11.64
N PRO A 30 -9.60 -0.30 -11.30
CA PRO A 30 -10.63 0.21 -12.21
C PRO A 30 -10.10 1.39 -13.05
N ILE A 31 -8.88 1.25 -13.59
CA ILE A 31 -8.22 2.28 -14.39
C ILE A 31 -8.13 1.77 -15.81
N THR A 32 -8.65 2.56 -16.75
CA THR A 32 -8.49 2.30 -18.17
C THR A 32 -7.04 2.59 -18.56
N ARG A 33 -6.33 1.57 -19.03
CA ARG A 33 -5.02 1.78 -19.63
C ARG A 33 -5.16 2.52 -20.96
N PRO A 34 -4.25 3.44 -21.31
CA PRO A 34 -4.15 3.96 -22.67
C PRO A 34 -3.52 2.88 -23.59
N VAL A 35 -4.29 1.87 -23.97
CA VAL A 35 -3.88 0.79 -24.89
C VAL A 35 -4.72 0.90 -26.17
N PRO A 36 -4.14 0.65 -27.37
CA PRO A 36 -4.91 0.63 -28.61
C PRO A 36 -6.14 -0.29 -28.50
N ASP A 37 -7.26 0.14 -29.09
CA ASP A 37 -8.65 -0.37 -28.94
C ASP A 37 -8.87 -1.91 -28.98
N ASN A 38 -7.87 -2.69 -29.38
CA ASN A 38 -7.96 -4.13 -29.62
C ASN A 38 -7.61 -5.00 -28.40
N GLN A 39 -7.26 -4.41 -27.26
CA GLN A 39 -7.01 -5.13 -26.00
C GLN A 39 -7.81 -4.51 -24.85
N LYS A 40 -9.13 -4.68 -24.87
CA LYS A 40 -9.98 -4.43 -23.70
C LYS A 40 -9.71 -5.50 -22.64
N GLY A 41 -8.59 -5.37 -21.92
CA GLY A 41 -8.24 -6.21 -20.80
C GLY A 41 -8.94 -5.73 -19.53
N LEU A 42 -9.75 -6.60 -18.93
CA LEU A 42 -10.53 -6.36 -17.71
C LEU A 42 -9.67 -6.16 -16.44
N ASP A 43 -8.39 -6.49 -16.49
CA ASP A 43 -7.50 -6.47 -15.31
C ASP A 43 -6.34 -5.49 -15.52
N CYS A 44 -6.29 -4.41 -14.74
CA CYS A 44 -5.16 -3.47 -14.71
C CYS A 44 -4.42 -3.58 -13.38
N LYS A 45 -3.12 -3.88 -13.37
CA LYS A 45 -2.29 -3.89 -12.15
C LYS A 45 -1.53 -2.58 -11.99
N LEU A 46 -0.98 -2.32 -10.81
CA LEU A 46 -0.11 -1.15 -10.59
C LEU A 46 1.09 -1.12 -11.54
N ALA A 47 1.68 -2.29 -11.83
CA ALA A 47 2.83 -2.41 -12.72
C ALA A 47 2.53 -2.01 -14.18
N ASP A 48 1.25 -1.93 -14.55
CA ASP A 48 0.80 -1.56 -15.89
C ASP A 48 0.56 -0.05 -16.05
N LEU A 49 0.60 0.70 -14.95
CA LEU A 49 0.29 2.13 -14.94
C LEU A 49 1.57 2.95 -15.04
N PRO A 50 1.58 4.04 -15.85
CA PRO A 50 2.66 5.02 -15.78
C PRO A 50 2.62 5.73 -14.42
N GLU A 51 3.73 6.37 -14.05
CA GLU A 51 3.76 7.24 -12.87
C GLU A 51 2.71 8.35 -13.01
N CYS A 52 1.70 8.32 -12.16
CA CYS A 52 0.60 9.28 -12.18
C CYS A 52 -0.14 9.32 -10.84
N ASN A 53 -1.06 10.27 -10.71
CA ASN A 53 -2.05 10.24 -9.65
C ASN A 53 -3.12 9.19 -9.98
N ILE A 54 -3.17 8.10 -9.20
CA ILE A 54 -4.16 7.02 -9.37
C ILE A 54 -5.39 7.18 -8.47
N GLY A 55 -5.38 8.10 -7.49
CA GLY A 55 -6.42 8.17 -6.49
C GLY A 55 -6.13 9.04 -5.27
N GLN A 56 -6.93 8.87 -4.22
CA GLN A 56 -6.83 9.64 -2.98
C GLN A 56 -7.12 8.78 -1.75
N ILE A 57 -6.44 9.08 -0.65
CA ILE A 57 -6.74 8.55 0.68
C ILE A 57 -7.65 9.56 1.38
N CYS A 58 -8.79 9.10 1.89
CA CYS A 58 -9.82 9.91 2.52
C CYS A 58 -9.98 9.51 3.99
N ILE A 59 -9.70 10.43 4.90
CA ILE A 59 -9.95 10.26 6.34
C ILE A 59 -11.26 10.98 6.66
N ARG A 60 -12.26 10.22 7.11
CA ARG A 60 -13.57 10.76 7.48
C ARG A 60 -13.54 11.29 8.91
N LYS A 61 -14.47 12.21 9.23
CA LYS A 61 -14.65 12.72 10.61
C LYS A 61 -14.93 11.62 11.64
N SER A 62 -15.49 10.48 11.20
CA SER A 62 -15.72 9.30 12.06
C SER A 62 -14.44 8.50 12.36
N GLY A 63 -13.30 8.84 11.77
CA GLY A 63 -12.07 8.05 11.83
C GLY A 63 -11.99 6.94 10.77
N LYS A 64 -13.07 6.69 10.01
CA LYS A 64 -13.04 5.74 8.90
C LYS A 64 -12.05 6.23 7.83
N THR A 65 -11.16 5.35 7.39
CA THR A 65 -10.23 5.63 6.29
C THR A 65 -10.65 4.84 5.06
N GLU A 66 -10.72 5.54 3.93
CA GLU A 66 -11.14 4.99 2.63
C GLU A 66 -10.10 5.37 1.57
N ILE A 67 -9.93 4.54 0.56
CA ILE A 67 -9.16 4.88 -0.65
C ILE A 67 -10.14 5.00 -1.81
N ARG A 68 -9.96 5.99 -2.67
CA ARG A 68 -10.70 6.12 -3.93
C ARG A 68 -9.74 6.03 -5.09
N ILE A 69 -9.93 5.04 -5.95
CA ILE A 69 -9.17 4.83 -7.19
C ILE A 69 -10.18 4.75 -8.33
N GLY A 70 -10.06 5.66 -9.30
CA GLY A 70 -11.07 5.80 -10.36
C GLY A 70 -12.48 6.02 -9.78
N SER A 71 -13.42 5.17 -10.19
CA SER A 71 -14.82 5.19 -9.72
C SER A 71 -15.09 4.30 -8.50
N VAL A 72 -14.10 3.54 -8.01
CA VAL A 72 -14.30 2.56 -6.93
C VAL A 72 -13.76 3.10 -5.62
N THR A 73 -14.54 2.89 -4.56
CA THR A 73 -14.16 3.15 -3.17
C THR A 73 -13.71 1.84 -2.52
N TYR A 74 -12.61 1.91 -1.78
CA TYR A 74 -12.03 0.84 -1.02
C TYR A 74 -12.02 1.20 0.46
N ASP A 75 -12.26 0.22 1.30
CA ASP A 75 -12.04 0.31 2.73
C ASP A 75 -10.55 0.01 3.02
N LEU A 76 -9.95 0.78 3.92
CA LEU A 76 -8.57 0.59 4.35
C LEU A 76 -8.54 -0.07 5.73
N GLU A 77 -7.99 -1.27 5.80
CA GLU A 77 -7.81 -1.99 7.06
C GLU A 77 -6.32 -2.05 7.42
N CYS A 78 -5.98 -1.80 8.68
CA CYS A 78 -4.64 -2.05 9.16
C CYS A 78 -4.40 -3.57 9.22
N ASP A 79 -3.34 -4.02 8.57
CA ASP A 79 -2.84 -5.37 8.75
C ASP A 79 -1.87 -5.36 9.93
N ASP A 80 -2.11 -6.24 10.90
CA ASP A 80 -1.18 -6.48 11.99
C ASP A 80 0.04 -7.20 11.39
N LEU A 81 1.02 -6.41 10.95
CA LEU A 81 2.36 -6.93 10.70
C LEU A 81 2.76 -7.64 11.99
N LYS A 82 2.83 -8.98 11.92
CA LYS A 82 3.24 -9.81 13.05
C LYS A 82 4.52 -9.23 13.64
N ARG A 83 4.80 -9.52 14.93
CA ARG A 83 5.92 -9.00 15.75
C ARG A 83 7.36 -9.16 15.19
N ILE A 84 7.50 -9.53 13.93
CA ILE A 84 8.74 -9.68 13.19
C ILE A 84 9.02 -8.35 12.49
N SER A 85 10.20 -7.80 12.72
CA SER A 85 10.68 -6.63 11.99
C SER A 85 10.91 -6.97 10.53
N HIS A 86 10.39 -6.16 9.62
CA HIS A 86 10.60 -6.31 8.18
C HIS A 86 11.50 -5.17 7.69
N GLN A 87 12.53 -5.51 6.94
CA GLN A 87 13.44 -4.55 6.31
C GLN A 87 13.19 -4.48 4.80
N VAL A 88 13.25 -3.29 4.25
CA VAL A 88 13.19 -3.01 2.82
C VAL A 88 14.62 -2.89 2.29
N VAL A 89 14.94 -3.69 1.29
CA VAL A 89 16.26 -3.71 0.64
C VAL A 89 16.11 -3.46 -0.84
N ALA A 90 16.97 -2.60 -1.40
CA ALA A 90 17.13 -2.43 -2.84
C ALA A 90 18.30 -3.29 -3.32
N GLY A 91 18.07 -4.06 -4.39
CA GLY A 91 19.11 -4.83 -5.08
C GLY A 91 19.31 -4.31 -6.49
N VAL A 92 20.52 -3.91 -6.84
CA VAL A 92 20.90 -3.47 -8.19
C VAL A 92 21.94 -4.43 -8.75
N LYS A 93 21.59 -5.15 -9.82
CA LYS A 93 22.54 -6.01 -10.53
C LYS A 93 23.42 -5.17 -11.44
N ARG A 94 24.75 -5.20 -11.24
CA ARG A 94 25.72 -4.58 -12.14
C ARG A 94 25.97 -5.47 -13.35
N GLU A 95 25.91 -4.88 -14.54
CA GLU A 95 26.10 -5.60 -15.81
C GLU A 95 27.54 -6.12 -16.01
N ILE A 96 28.53 -5.42 -15.45
CA ILE A 96 29.95 -5.61 -15.77
C ILE A 96 30.55 -6.87 -15.12
N ASN A 97 30.07 -7.26 -13.94
CA ASN A 97 30.71 -8.30 -13.11
C ASN A 97 29.73 -9.29 -12.47
N SER A 98 28.45 -9.26 -12.84
CA SER A 98 27.39 -10.05 -12.20
C SER A 98 27.27 -9.84 -10.67
N SER A 99 27.85 -8.78 -10.12
CA SER A 99 27.66 -8.45 -8.70
C SER A 99 26.30 -7.79 -8.48
N VAL A 100 25.73 -8.01 -7.29
CA VAL A 100 24.50 -7.35 -6.86
C VAL A 100 24.89 -6.41 -5.73
N ASP A 101 24.65 -5.12 -5.94
CA ASP A 101 24.74 -4.15 -4.86
C ASP A 101 23.43 -4.20 -4.08
N ILE A 102 23.52 -4.40 -2.77
CA ILE A 102 22.36 -4.44 -1.87
C ILE A 102 22.47 -3.25 -0.92
N THR A 103 21.39 -2.49 -0.78
CA THR A 103 21.31 -1.35 0.15
C THR A 103 20.03 -1.43 0.97
N GLU A 104 20.14 -1.29 2.28
CA GLU A 104 18.99 -1.19 3.19
C GLU A 104 18.35 0.20 3.04
N LEU A 105 17.05 0.24 2.75
CA LEU A 105 16.30 1.47 2.58
C LEU A 105 15.62 1.91 3.90
N GLY A 106 15.23 0.95 4.73
CA GLY A 106 14.55 1.18 6.00
C GLY A 106 13.60 0.05 6.37
N SER A 107 12.82 0.26 7.44
CA SER A 107 11.92 -0.76 7.98
C SER A 107 10.46 -0.53 7.60
N ILE A 108 9.68 -1.61 7.51
CA ILE A 108 8.22 -1.53 7.34
C ILE A 108 7.59 -1.41 8.72
N GLN A 109 6.89 -0.29 8.96
CA GLN A 109 6.26 -0.01 10.25
C GLN A 109 4.80 -0.47 10.32
N GLN A 110 4.08 -0.40 9.20
CA GLN A 110 2.65 -0.68 9.17
C GLN A 110 2.25 -1.39 7.87
N GLY A 111 1.35 -2.36 7.99
CA GLY A 111 0.70 -3.03 6.87
C GLY A 111 -0.72 -2.51 6.69
N PHE A 112 -1.19 -2.49 5.45
CA PHE A 112 -2.54 -2.08 5.08
C PHE A 112 -3.13 -3.01 4.03
N ASN A 113 -4.40 -3.35 4.18
CA ASN A 113 -5.20 -4.08 3.20
C ASN A 113 -6.20 -3.12 2.54
N VAL A 114 -6.14 -3.06 1.20
CA VAL A 114 -7.06 -2.24 0.40
C VAL A 114 -8.17 -3.13 -0.13
N ILE A 115 -9.37 -3.02 0.44
CA ILE A 115 -10.47 -3.96 0.20
C ILE A 115 -11.59 -3.24 -0.56
N PRO A 116 -12.10 -3.80 -1.68
CA PRO A 116 -13.21 -3.20 -2.40
C PRO A 116 -14.44 -3.03 -1.49
N SER A 117 -15.01 -1.83 -1.44
CA SER A 117 -16.18 -1.58 -0.61
C SER A 117 -17.44 -2.10 -1.31
N TRP A 118 -17.82 -3.35 -1.01
CA TRP A 118 -18.99 -4.00 -1.62
C TRP A 118 -20.29 -3.21 -1.43
N GLU A 119 -20.44 -2.53 -0.30
CA GLU A 119 -21.58 -1.65 -0.05
C GLU A 119 -21.67 -0.53 -1.09
N HIS A 120 -20.55 0.11 -1.43
CA HIS A 120 -20.51 1.15 -2.46
C HIS A 120 -20.70 0.57 -3.86
N ILE A 121 -20.06 -0.56 -4.16
CA ILE A 121 -20.17 -1.22 -5.47
C ILE A 121 -21.62 -1.60 -5.76
N VAL A 122 -22.28 -2.31 -4.84
CA VAL A 122 -23.66 -2.80 -5.03
C VAL A 122 -24.66 -1.66 -5.10
N LYS A 123 -24.46 -0.57 -4.33
CA LYS A 123 -25.33 0.61 -4.41
C LYS A 123 -25.29 1.29 -5.79
N ASN A 124 -24.15 1.25 -6.46
CA ASN A 124 -23.96 1.85 -7.79
C ASN A 124 -24.39 0.94 -8.96
N LEU A 125 -24.84 -0.30 -8.70
CA LEU A 125 -25.35 -1.22 -9.72
C LEU A 125 -26.85 -1.05 -10.02
N LYS A 126 -27.54 -0.13 -9.34
CA LYS A 126 -28.95 0.21 -9.57
C LYS A 126 -29.07 1.45 -10.44
#